data_AF-A0AAU7PS75-F1
#
_entry.id   AF-A0AAU7PS75-F1
#
_cell.length_a   1.000
_cell.length_b   1.000
_cell.length_c   1.000
_cell.angle_alpha   90.00
_cell.angle_beta   90.00
_cell.angle_gamma   90.00
#
_symmetry.space_group_name_H-M   'P 1'
#
loop_
_entity.id
_entity.type
_entity.pdbx_description
1 polymer ?
#
loop_
_entity_poly.entity_id
_entity_poly.type
_entity_poly.pdbx_seq_one_letter_code
_entity_poly.pdbx_strand_id
1 'polypeptide(L)'
;MNKFLKLLITGISSLALVLSGSAIVTQAEEPVSLPNSIRIYGTVTSVSEDRLRMTRKDGASAGQEIILNLSAESRILNSVSGDPVTAGQIQNGEFIYADISPAMTLSLPPISNAVVVLCKVPADYQVPEYVTVASMNINSDGQTGILTSDTGKQYSITDQSKLFPYLTRNIVTVHNLSKGRNCLVWSNDNTVSKIMVFPNSGTSDKQTGWIKKDSSWYFYDANGLVYTGWLSDNNDWYYLDPETGIMRTGFITLEGNTYYLQKDGRMLTSSKTFIPDENGVLR
;
A
#
# COMPACT_ATOMS: atom_id res chain seq x y z
N MET A 1 70.38 18.77 51.34
CA MET A 1 70.72 20.21 51.34
C MET A 1 71.35 20.53 49.98
N ASN A 2 70.66 21.33 49.14
CA ASN A 2 71.08 22.05 47.91
C ASN A 2 72.42 21.63 47.25
N LYS A 3 72.55 21.41 45.92
CA LYS A 3 72.00 22.14 44.77
C LYS A 3 72.62 21.55 43.48
N PHE A 4 72.04 21.91 42.34
CA PHE A 4 72.58 21.93 40.97
C PHE A 4 72.20 20.82 39.97
N LEU A 5 72.01 21.33 38.75
CA LEU A 5 71.16 20.93 37.65
C LEU A 5 72.02 20.51 36.44
N LYS A 6 71.39 19.75 35.52
CA LYS A 6 71.74 19.39 34.11
C LYS A 6 72.03 17.89 33.99
N LEU A 7 71.52 17.14 33.02
CA LEU A 7 71.24 17.45 31.62
C LEU A 7 70.21 16.44 31.06
N LEU A 8 69.39 16.87 30.08
CA LEU A 8 68.36 16.10 29.38
C LEU A 8 68.88 14.81 28.71
N ILE A 9 68.24 13.66 29.01
CA ILE A 9 67.86 12.62 28.04
C ILE A 9 66.55 11.99 28.53
N THR A 10 65.42 12.33 27.91
CA THR A 10 64.18 11.52 27.96
C THR A 10 63.68 11.54 26.52
N GLY A 11 63.55 10.42 25.84
CA GLY A 11 62.75 9.26 26.22
C GLY A 11 61.58 9.28 25.27
N ILE A 12 61.70 8.53 24.17
CA ILE A 12 60.71 8.41 23.10
C ILE A 12 59.37 8.03 23.74
N SER A 13 58.44 8.98 23.81
CA SER A 13 57.09 8.69 24.31
C SER A 13 56.34 7.93 23.24
N SER A 14 55.82 6.77 23.63
CA SER A 14 54.82 5.97 22.93
C SER A 14 53.70 6.84 22.37
N LEU A 15 53.68 7.01 21.05
CA LEU A 15 52.55 7.59 20.33
C LEU A 15 51.50 6.49 20.18
N ALA A 16 50.56 6.43 21.12
CA ALA A 16 49.34 5.65 20.95
C ALA A 16 48.49 6.30 19.86
N LEU A 17 48.45 5.67 18.68
CA LEU A 17 47.50 6.01 17.63
C LEU A 17 46.09 5.72 18.16
N VAL A 18 45.37 6.77 18.56
CA VAL A 18 43.92 6.68 18.70
C VAL A 18 43.36 6.69 17.28
N LEU A 19 43.13 5.50 16.73
CA LEU A 19 42.27 5.33 15.57
C LEU A 19 40.86 5.71 16.02
N SER A 20 40.48 6.97 15.79
CA SER A 20 39.09 7.36 15.74
C SER A 20 38.46 6.64 14.55
N GLY A 21 37.92 5.45 14.79
CA GLY A 21 37.03 4.80 13.85
C GLY A 21 35.81 5.70 13.68
N SER A 22 35.81 6.54 12.66
CA SER A 22 34.59 7.11 12.11
C SER A 22 33.77 5.94 11.60
N ALA A 23 32.86 5.44 12.45
CA ALA A 23 31.78 4.62 12.00
C ALA A 23 30.99 5.47 11.00
N ILE A 24 31.18 5.20 9.72
CA ILE A 24 30.17 5.51 8.71
C ILE A 24 28.98 4.70 9.17
N VAL A 25 28.06 5.36 9.87
CA VAL A 25 26.72 4.83 10.09
C VAL A 25 26.11 4.79 8.70
N THR A 26 26.27 3.65 8.03
CA THR A 26 25.43 3.30 6.90
C THR A 26 24.02 3.33 7.47
N GLN A 27 23.27 4.40 7.19
CA GLN A 27 21.82 4.39 7.34
C GLN A 27 21.36 3.14 6.61
N ALA A 28 20.80 2.18 7.36
CA ALA A 28 19.98 1.17 6.75
C ALA A 28 18.92 1.94 5.97
N GLU A 29 18.92 1.82 4.64
CA GLU A 29 17.79 2.23 3.84
C GLU A 29 16.59 1.51 4.46
N GLU A 30 15.67 2.28 5.04
CA GLU A 30 14.41 1.72 5.51
C GLU A 30 13.81 0.91 4.35
N PRO A 31 13.27 -0.29 4.59
CA PRO A 31 12.65 -1.05 3.53
C PRO A 31 11.63 -0.14 2.87
N VAL A 32 11.80 0.13 1.57
CA VAL A 32 10.87 0.93 0.78
C VAL A 32 9.51 0.27 0.95
N SER A 33 8.67 0.86 1.80
CA SER A 33 7.33 0.36 2.03
C SER A 33 6.62 0.45 0.70
N LEU A 34 6.13 -0.69 0.20
CA LEU A 34 5.37 -0.71 -1.04
C LEU A 34 4.21 0.31 -0.91
N PRO A 35 3.96 1.12 -1.95
CA PRO A 35 2.89 2.09 -1.90
C PRO A 35 1.56 1.36 -1.68
N ASN A 36 0.67 1.96 -0.89
CA ASN A 36 -0.62 1.35 -0.56
C ASN A 36 -1.53 1.15 -1.78
N SER A 37 -1.22 1.83 -2.89
CA SER A 37 -1.87 1.66 -4.19
C SER A 37 -0.89 1.88 -5.33
N ILE A 38 -1.12 1.22 -6.46
CA ILE A 38 -0.40 1.45 -7.70
C ILE A 38 -1.31 2.22 -8.64
N ARG A 39 -0.83 3.35 -9.15
CA ARG A 39 -1.56 4.13 -10.15
C ARG A 39 -1.33 3.56 -11.54
N ILE A 40 -2.42 3.33 -12.25
CA ILE A 40 -2.44 2.90 -13.64
C ILE A 40 -3.34 3.84 -14.45
N TYR A 41 -3.17 3.88 -15.77
CA TYR A 41 -4.04 4.67 -16.63
C TYR A 41 -4.23 3.99 -17.98
N GLY A 42 -5.38 4.22 -18.60
CA GLY A 42 -5.75 3.52 -19.81
C GLY A 42 -7.10 3.90 -20.35
N THR A 43 -7.48 3.17 -21.41
CA THR A 43 -8.75 3.36 -22.11
C THR A 43 -9.72 2.26 -21.71
N VAL A 44 -10.93 2.62 -21.28
CA VAL A 44 -11.98 1.67 -20.90
C VAL A 44 -12.45 0.87 -22.12
N THR A 45 -12.47 -0.45 -21.99
CA THR A 45 -12.94 -1.37 -23.05
C THR A 45 -14.36 -1.87 -22.79
N SER A 46 -14.72 -2.07 -21.52
CA SER A 46 -16.08 -2.43 -21.11
C SER A 46 -16.34 -2.02 -19.66
N VAL A 47 -17.59 -1.70 -19.33
CA VAL A 47 -18.01 -1.40 -17.95
C VAL A 47 -19.26 -2.20 -17.57
N SER A 48 -19.26 -2.71 -16.33
CA SER A 48 -20.42 -3.26 -15.62
C SER A 48 -20.52 -2.60 -14.23
N GLU A 49 -21.53 -2.97 -13.45
CA GLU A 49 -21.73 -2.43 -12.10
C GLU A 49 -20.59 -2.80 -11.13
N ASP A 50 -20.05 -4.01 -11.29
CA ASP A 50 -19.06 -4.64 -10.41
C ASP A 50 -17.65 -4.71 -11.01
N ARG A 51 -17.50 -4.41 -12.31
CA ARG A 51 -16.23 -4.55 -13.02
C ARG A 51 -16.01 -3.50 -14.08
N LEU A 52 -14.76 -3.12 -14.25
CA LEU A 52 -14.31 -2.28 -15.34
C LEU A 52 -13.15 -2.98 -16.05
N ARG A 53 -13.19 -3.03 -17.38
CA ARG A 53 -12.06 -3.47 -18.19
C ARG A 53 -11.42 -2.28 -18.85
N MET A 54 -10.09 -2.27 -18.91
CA MET A 54 -9.35 -1.24 -19.62
C MET A 54 -8.11 -1.81 -20.29
N THR A 55 -7.69 -1.16 -21.37
CA THR A 55 -6.37 -1.33 -21.95
C THR A 55 -5.41 -0.32 -21.34
N ARG A 56 -4.37 -0.83 -20.68
CA ARG A 56 -3.34 0.01 -20.04
C ARG A 56 -2.55 0.79 -21.07
N LYS A 57 -2.16 2.00 -20.71
CA LYS A 57 -1.29 2.89 -21.51
C LYS A 57 0.02 3.23 -20.79
N ASP A 58 0.26 2.59 -19.65
CA ASP A 58 1.36 2.86 -18.75
C ASP A 58 2.36 1.70 -18.65
N GLY A 59 3.63 2.03 -18.44
CA GLY A 59 4.70 1.09 -18.11
C GLY A 59 4.96 -0.02 -19.14
N ALA A 60 5.59 -1.10 -18.69
CA ALA A 60 5.89 -2.28 -19.51
C ALA A 60 4.64 -3.10 -19.91
N SER A 61 3.50 -2.83 -19.27
CA SER A 61 2.21 -3.45 -19.54
C SER A 61 1.33 -2.62 -20.50
N ALA A 62 1.88 -1.58 -21.14
CA ALA A 62 1.13 -0.79 -22.10
C ALA A 62 0.59 -1.68 -23.25
N GLY A 63 -0.71 -1.56 -23.54
CA GLY A 63 -1.43 -2.38 -24.50
C GLY A 63 -2.05 -3.67 -23.92
N GLN A 64 -1.74 -4.04 -22.68
CA GLN A 64 -2.39 -5.18 -22.01
C GLN A 64 -3.77 -4.77 -21.47
N GLU A 65 -4.72 -5.70 -21.53
CA GLU A 65 -6.01 -5.54 -20.85
C GLU A 65 -5.86 -5.90 -19.37
N ILE A 66 -6.58 -5.17 -18.50
CA ILE A 66 -6.71 -5.45 -17.07
C ILE A 66 -8.18 -5.33 -16.66
N ILE A 67 -8.61 -6.19 -15.74
CA ILE A 67 -9.93 -6.13 -15.13
C ILE A 67 -9.78 -5.51 -13.74
N LEU A 68 -10.60 -4.50 -13.47
CA LEU A 68 -10.73 -3.86 -12.18
C LEU A 68 -12.06 -4.28 -11.55
N ASN A 69 -12.02 -4.95 -10.40
CA ASN A 69 -13.23 -5.15 -9.61
C ASN A 69 -13.58 -3.85 -8.89
N LEU A 70 -14.87 -3.52 -8.93
CA LEU A 70 -15.50 -2.40 -8.25
C LEU A 70 -16.30 -2.96 -7.07
N SER A 71 -16.11 -2.39 -5.89
CA SER A 71 -16.86 -2.73 -4.68
C SER A 71 -17.55 -1.48 -4.11
N ALA A 72 -18.31 -1.66 -3.03
CA ALA A 72 -18.90 -0.53 -2.29
C ALA A 72 -17.84 0.46 -1.76
N GLU A 73 -16.59 0.01 -1.61
CA GLU A 73 -15.47 0.85 -1.15
C GLU A 73 -14.71 1.53 -2.29
N SER A 74 -14.93 1.10 -3.54
CA SER A 74 -14.35 1.71 -4.73
C SER A 74 -14.94 3.10 -4.95
N ARG A 75 -14.08 4.11 -5.07
CA ARG A 75 -14.51 5.50 -5.27
C ARG A 75 -14.30 5.89 -6.72
N ILE A 76 -15.39 5.99 -7.47
CA ILE A 76 -15.36 6.50 -8.84
C ILE A 76 -15.69 7.99 -8.78
N LEU A 77 -14.76 8.83 -9.22
CA LEU A 77 -14.82 10.28 -9.05
C LEU A 77 -14.57 10.99 -10.39
N ASN A 78 -15.20 12.15 -10.57
CA ASN A 78 -14.83 13.09 -11.62
C ASN A 78 -13.44 13.68 -11.31
N SER A 79 -12.50 13.60 -12.25
CA SER A 79 -11.12 14.04 -12.02
C SER A 79 -10.98 15.54 -11.76
N VAL A 80 -11.92 16.35 -12.27
CA VAL A 80 -11.89 17.80 -12.15
C VAL A 80 -12.60 18.26 -10.89
N SER A 81 -13.85 17.84 -10.64
CA SER A 81 -14.61 18.31 -9.48
C SER A 81 -14.32 17.50 -8.22
N GLY A 82 -14.12 16.19 -8.36
CA GLY A 82 -14.10 15.22 -7.27
C GLY A 82 -15.48 14.63 -6.94
N ASP A 83 -16.52 14.99 -7.69
CA ASP A 83 -17.86 14.46 -7.42
C ASP A 83 -17.93 12.96 -7.71
N PRO A 84 -18.66 12.18 -6.90
CA PRO A 84 -18.90 10.76 -7.19
C PRO A 84 -19.60 10.57 -8.53
N VAL A 85 -19.19 9.53 -9.24
CA VAL A 85 -19.74 9.11 -10.54
C VAL A 85 -20.13 7.65 -10.41
N THR A 86 -21.26 7.24 -10.98
CA THR A 86 -21.65 5.82 -10.98
C THR A 86 -20.91 5.07 -12.08
N ALA A 87 -20.60 3.78 -11.91
CA ALA A 87 -19.91 2.98 -12.93
C ALA A 87 -20.56 3.06 -14.32
N GLY A 88 -21.90 3.01 -14.39
CA GLY A 88 -22.64 3.13 -15.66
C GLY A 88 -22.54 4.49 -16.36
N GLN A 89 -21.94 5.51 -15.74
CA GLN A 89 -21.66 6.81 -16.37
C GLN A 89 -20.30 6.85 -17.06
N ILE A 90 -19.44 5.84 -16.86
CA ILE A 90 -18.18 5.68 -17.58
C ILE A 90 -18.49 5.12 -18.97
N GLN A 91 -17.88 5.68 -20.02
CA GLN A 91 -18.11 5.25 -21.39
C GLN A 91 -17.01 4.33 -21.91
N ASN A 92 -17.38 3.40 -22.80
CA ASN A 92 -16.39 2.65 -23.57
C ASN A 92 -15.56 3.62 -24.42
N GLY A 93 -14.25 3.48 -24.41
CA GLY A 93 -13.31 4.40 -25.05
C GLY A 93 -12.89 5.59 -24.16
N GLU A 94 -13.47 5.75 -22.97
CA GLU A 94 -13.09 6.81 -22.04
C GLU A 94 -11.69 6.57 -21.47
N PHE A 95 -10.90 7.64 -21.32
CA PHE A 95 -9.59 7.57 -20.68
C PHE A 95 -9.73 7.82 -19.19
N ILE A 96 -9.20 6.91 -18.37
CA ILE A 96 -9.30 6.98 -16.92
C ILE A 96 -7.96 6.70 -16.24
N TYR A 97 -7.85 7.18 -14.99
CA TYR A 97 -6.79 6.81 -14.07
C TYR A 97 -7.40 5.94 -12.97
N ALA A 98 -6.69 4.90 -12.56
CA ALA A 98 -7.14 4.05 -11.46
C ALA A 98 -5.98 3.84 -10.48
N ASP A 99 -6.24 4.07 -9.20
CA ASP A 99 -5.39 3.64 -8.11
C ASP A 99 -5.88 2.25 -7.69
N ILE A 100 -5.07 1.24 -7.97
CA ILE A 100 -5.40 -0.17 -7.77
C ILE A 100 -4.62 -0.76 -6.59
N SER A 101 -5.13 -1.82 -6.02
CA SER A 101 -4.39 -2.58 -5.00
C SER A 101 -3.09 -3.14 -5.59
N PRO A 102 -1.97 -3.17 -4.85
CA PRO A 102 -0.71 -3.72 -5.35
C PRO A 102 -0.79 -5.21 -5.74
N ALA A 103 -1.75 -5.94 -5.17
CA ALA A 103 -2.03 -7.32 -5.52
C ALA A 103 -2.77 -7.42 -6.89
N MET A 104 -2.30 -8.32 -7.75
CA MET A 104 -2.93 -8.67 -9.02
C MET A 104 -2.98 -10.19 -9.17
N THR A 105 -4.00 -10.71 -9.85
CA THR A 105 -4.08 -12.13 -10.20
C THR A 105 -3.15 -12.48 -11.37
N LEU A 106 -2.67 -13.71 -11.42
CA LEU A 106 -1.91 -14.26 -12.56
C LEU A 106 -2.80 -14.66 -13.75
N SER A 107 -4.05 -14.22 -13.78
CA SER A 107 -4.97 -14.50 -14.88
C SER A 107 -4.62 -13.67 -16.12
N LEU A 108 -5.15 -14.09 -17.28
CA LEU A 108 -5.09 -13.32 -18.52
C LEU A 108 -6.52 -12.97 -18.96
N PRO A 109 -6.96 -11.70 -18.89
CA PRO A 109 -6.22 -10.54 -18.37
C PRO A 109 -6.02 -10.58 -16.84
N PRO A 110 -5.00 -9.88 -16.31
CA PRO A 110 -4.83 -9.70 -14.87
C PRO A 110 -6.04 -9.01 -14.24
N ILE A 111 -6.34 -9.34 -12.98
CA ILE A 111 -7.45 -8.77 -12.22
C ILE A 111 -6.88 -8.07 -10.98
N SER A 112 -7.36 -6.88 -10.67
CA SER A 112 -7.08 -6.17 -9.42
C SER A 112 -8.33 -5.45 -8.89
N ASN A 113 -8.27 -4.94 -7.66
CA ASN A 113 -9.35 -4.17 -7.06
C ASN A 113 -9.06 -2.68 -7.20
N ALA A 114 -10.03 -1.91 -7.69
CA ALA A 114 -9.91 -0.47 -7.78
C ALA A 114 -10.21 0.19 -6.42
N VAL A 115 -9.30 1.05 -5.96
CA VAL A 115 -9.49 1.88 -4.76
C VAL A 115 -10.13 3.19 -5.15
N VAL A 116 -9.54 3.89 -6.12
CA VAL A 116 -10.07 5.12 -6.72
C VAL A 116 -10.02 5.00 -8.23
N VAL A 117 -11.08 5.42 -8.90
CA VAL A 117 -11.14 5.57 -10.35
C VAL A 117 -11.47 7.03 -10.67
N LEU A 118 -10.58 7.69 -11.42
CA LEU A 118 -10.75 9.06 -11.87
C LEU A 118 -11.17 9.05 -13.35
N CYS A 119 -12.38 9.51 -13.60
CA CYS A 119 -13.01 9.57 -14.92
C CYS A 119 -13.26 11.02 -15.34
N LYS A 120 -13.77 11.21 -16.56
CA LYS A 120 -14.06 12.51 -17.17
C LYS A 120 -12.83 13.42 -17.22
N VAL A 121 -11.68 12.83 -17.54
CA VAL A 121 -10.39 13.52 -17.61
C VAL A 121 -10.33 14.39 -18.86
N PRO A 122 -10.24 15.73 -18.72
CA PRO A 122 -10.06 16.61 -19.89
C PRO A 122 -8.69 16.40 -20.54
N ALA A 123 -8.57 16.81 -21.81
CA ALA A 123 -7.27 16.82 -22.50
C ALA A 123 -6.27 17.72 -21.76
N ASP A 124 -5.02 17.28 -21.69
CA ASP A 124 -3.89 17.99 -21.05
C ASP A 124 -4.10 18.37 -19.57
N TYR A 125 -5.03 17.68 -18.89
CA TYR A 125 -5.34 17.95 -17.50
C TYR A 125 -4.40 17.23 -16.54
N GLN A 126 -3.86 17.94 -15.55
CA GLN A 126 -3.11 17.34 -14.46
C GLN A 126 -4.08 16.65 -13.47
N VAL A 127 -4.11 15.33 -13.54
CA VAL A 127 -5.00 14.49 -12.74
C VAL A 127 -4.55 14.48 -11.27
N PRO A 128 -5.49 14.61 -10.31
CA PRO A 128 -5.14 14.61 -8.89
C PRO A 128 -4.56 13.28 -8.40
N GLU A 129 -3.77 13.35 -7.34
CA GLU A 129 -3.06 12.21 -6.76
C GLU A 129 -3.78 11.67 -5.53
N TYR A 130 -4.04 10.36 -5.52
CA TYR A 130 -4.53 9.65 -4.35
C TYR A 130 -3.34 9.36 -3.45
N VAL A 131 -3.38 9.86 -2.21
CA VAL A 131 -2.26 9.78 -1.29
C VAL A 131 -2.71 9.31 0.08
N THR A 132 -1.85 8.55 0.74
CA THR A 132 -1.97 8.26 2.18
C THR A 132 -1.06 9.21 2.93
N VAL A 133 -1.57 9.93 3.93
CA VAL A 133 -0.76 10.84 4.73
C VAL A 133 0.21 10.04 5.60
N ALA A 134 1.52 10.25 5.41
CA ALA A 134 2.55 9.75 6.30
C ALA A 134 2.76 10.69 7.49
N SER A 135 2.84 12.00 7.20
CA SER A 135 2.98 13.05 8.21
C SER A 135 2.43 14.38 7.71
N MET A 136 2.09 15.25 8.65
CA MET A 136 1.63 16.61 8.39
C MET A 136 2.37 17.57 9.31
N ASN A 137 3.19 18.45 8.74
CA ASN A 137 3.91 19.50 9.46
C ASN A 137 3.10 20.79 9.35
N ILE A 138 2.40 21.15 10.42
CA ILE A 138 1.54 22.34 10.46
C ILE A 138 2.37 23.56 10.88
N ASN A 139 2.22 24.67 10.15
CA ASN A 139 2.89 25.92 10.45
C ASN A 139 2.28 26.61 11.69
N SER A 140 2.93 27.66 12.18
CA SER A 140 2.48 28.41 13.37
C SER A 140 1.10 29.05 13.22
N ASP A 141 0.59 29.22 12.01
CA ASP A 141 -0.75 29.74 11.72
C ASP A 141 -1.88 28.73 11.97
N GLY A 142 -1.57 27.44 12.14
CA GLY A 142 -2.55 26.36 12.33
C GLY A 142 -3.40 26.06 11.08
N GLN A 143 -3.08 26.64 9.92
CA GLN A 143 -3.90 26.53 8.70
C GLN A 143 -3.10 26.08 7.48
N THR A 144 -1.79 26.33 7.46
CA THR A 144 -0.89 25.94 6.38
C THR A 144 0.10 24.89 6.84
N GLY A 145 0.79 24.25 5.90
CA GLY A 145 1.78 23.25 6.26
C GLY A 145 2.27 22.40 5.09
N ILE A 146 3.07 21.40 5.43
CA ILE A 146 3.62 20.44 4.47
C ILE A 146 3.03 19.06 4.76
N LEU A 147 2.27 18.55 3.80
CA LEU A 147 1.77 17.17 3.80
C LEU A 147 2.81 16.27 3.16
N THR A 148 3.22 15.22 3.85
CA THR A 148 4.09 14.17 3.31
C THR A 148 3.26 12.91 3.09
N SER A 149 3.29 12.38 1.87
CA SER A 149 2.63 11.12 1.51
C SER A 149 3.43 9.89 1.97
N ASP A 150 2.79 8.72 1.95
CA ASP A 150 3.40 7.40 2.13
C ASP A 150 4.51 7.07 1.12
N THR A 151 4.50 7.71 -0.05
CA THR A 151 5.59 7.63 -1.03
C THR A 151 6.76 8.58 -0.75
N GLY A 152 6.67 9.40 0.31
CA GLY A 152 7.65 10.43 0.64
C GLY A 152 7.49 11.75 -0.12
N LYS A 153 6.59 11.82 -1.12
CA LYS A 153 6.30 13.07 -1.84
C LYS A 153 5.66 14.10 -0.91
N GLN A 154 6.15 15.34 -0.99
CA GLN A 154 5.70 16.46 -0.18
C GLN A 154 4.80 17.42 -0.97
N TYR A 155 3.78 17.95 -0.32
CA TYR A 155 2.84 18.90 -0.88
C TYR A 155 2.70 20.12 0.06
N SER A 156 2.82 21.32 -0.50
CA SER A 156 2.70 22.58 0.21
C SER A 156 1.25 23.03 0.24
N ILE A 157 0.65 23.07 1.44
CA ILE A 157 -0.70 23.57 1.69
C ILE A 157 -0.58 25.03 2.10
N THR A 158 -1.23 25.90 1.34
CA THR A 158 -1.24 27.36 1.55
C THR A 158 -2.63 27.84 1.98
N ASP A 159 -2.75 29.12 2.28
CA ASP A 159 -4.02 29.80 2.60
C ASP A 159 -5.03 29.75 1.43
N GLN A 160 -4.55 29.57 0.20
CA GLN A 160 -5.37 29.40 -1.00
C GLN A 160 -5.83 27.95 -1.22
N SER A 161 -5.25 26.98 -0.50
CA SER A 161 -5.62 25.58 -0.63
C SER A 161 -7.01 25.30 -0.04
N LYS A 162 -7.89 24.68 -0.84
CA LYS A 162 -9.25 24.34 -0.39
C LYS A 162 -9.34 22.90 0.11
N LEU A 163 -9.64 22.72 1.38
CA LEU A 163 -9.89 21.40 1.96
C LEU A 163 -11.40 21.17 2.04
N PHE A 164 -11.87 20.01 1.58
CA PHE A 164 -13.28 19.63 1.64
C PHE A 164 -13.45 18.13 1.88
N PRO A 165 -14.53 17.69 2.56
CA PRO A 165 -14.73 16.28 2.83
C PRO A 165 -15.30 15.55 1.60
N TYR A 166 -15.05 14.24 1.53
CA TYR A 166 -15.81 13.36 0.65
C TYR A 166 -17.17 13.00 1.28
N LEU A 167 -18.27 13.31 0.58
CA LEU A 167 -19.66 12.90 0.89
C LEU A 167 -20.19 13.19 2.30
N THR A 168 -19.51 14.03 3.09
CA THR A 168 -20.00 14.47 4.40
C THR A 168 -20.13 15.99 4.43
N ARG A 169 -20.84 16.51 5.43
CA ARG A 169 -20.89 17.96 5.71
C ARG A 169 -19.87 18.38 6.77
N ASN A 170 -18.90 17.51 7.08
CA ASN A 170 -17.91 17.78 8.11
C ASN A 170 -16.94 18.85 7.63
N ILE A 171 -16.68 19.85 8.45
CA ILE A 171 -15.62 20.82 8.19
C ILE A 171 -14.29 20.07 8.33
N VAL A 172 -13.44 20.17 7.31
CA VAL A 172 -12.09 19.58 7.32
C VAL A 172 -11.04 20.67 7.30
N THR A 173 -10.00 20.49 8.10
CA THR A 173 -8.85 21.38 8.22
C THR A 173 -7.55 20.57 8.11
N VAL A 174 -6.41 21.26 8.11
CA VAL A 174 -5.09 20.62 8.11
C VAL A 174 -4.88 19.66 9.28
N HIS A 175 -5.58 19.88 10.40
CA HIS A 175 -5.53 18.98 11.55
C HIS A 175 -6.21 17.62 11.29
N ASN A 176 -7.07 17.50 10.28
CA ASN A 176 -7.69 16.23 9.91
C ASN A 176 -6.81 15.35 9.00
N LEU A 177 -5.71 15.92 8.49
CA LEU A 177 -4.68 15.22 7.71
C LEU A 177 -3.71 14.49 8.66
N SER A 178 -4.25 13.60 9.48
CA SER A 178 -3.47 12.75 10.39
C SER A 178 -2.81 11.58 9.63
N LYS A 179 -1.75 10.98 10.20
CA LYS A 179 -1.13 9.78 9.64
C LYS A 179 -2.16 8.68 9.33
N GLY A 180 -2.03 8.03 8.17
CA GLY A 180 -2.95 7.00 7.66
C GLY A 180 -4.21 7.56 7.01
N ARG A 181 -4.39 8.88 6.96
CA ARG A 181 -5.52 9.51 6.26
C ARG A 181 -5.35 9.36 4.75
N ASN A 182 -6.37 8.86 4.08
CA ASN A 182 -6.43 8.91 2.62
C ASN A 182 -7.02 10.24 2.16
N CYS A 183 -6.42 10.84 1.14
CA CYS A 183 -6.94 12.03 0.50
C CYS A 183 -6.63 12.04 -1.00
N LEU A 184 -7.36 12.88 -1.73
CA LEU A 184 -7.13 13.17 -3.14
C LEU A 184 -6.62 14.60 -3.24
N VAL A 185 -5.43 14.78 -3.80
CA VAL A 185 -4.70 16.04 -3.82
C VAL A 185 -4.60 16.57 -5.24
N TRP A 186 -5.12 17.77 -5.48
CA TRP A 186 -4.89 18.53 -6.70
C TRP A 186 -3.77 19.52 -6.45
N SER A 187 -2.63 19.32 -7.09
CA SER A 187 -1.46 20.18 -6.93
C SER A 187 -0.86 20.57 -8.26
N ASN A 188 -0.29 21.77 -8.33
CA ASN A 188 0.59 22.20 -9.40
C ASN A 188 1.96 22.50 -8.79
N ASP A 189 3.04 21.90 -9.33
CA ASP A 189 4.39 22.01 -8.78
C ASP A 189 4.47 21.81 -7.25
N ASN A 190 3.82 20.74 -6.77
CA ASN A 190 3.64 20.40 -5.34
C ASN A 190 2.88 21.43 -4.48
N THR A 191 2.43 22.55 -5.05
CA THR A 191 1.55 23.51 -4.37
C THR A 191 0.11 23.07 -4.51
N VAL A 192 -0.57 22.90 -3.38
CA VAL A 192 -1.92 22.36 -3.32
C VAL A 192 -2.95 23.43 -3.70
N SER A 193 -3.79 23.12 -4.68
CA SER A 193 -4.98 23.91 -5.01
C SER A 193 -6.19 23.47 -4.19
N LYS A 194 -6.41 22.16 -4.08
CA LYS A 194 -7.48 21.59 -3.26
C LYS A 194 -7.17 20.17 -2.81
N ILE A 195 -7.74 19.78 -1.67
CA ILE A 195 -7.64 18.43 -1.10
C ILE A 195 -9.04 17.97 -0.75
N MET A 196 -9.41 16.80 -1.29
CA MET A 196 -10.54 16.05 -0.79
C MET A 196 -10.07 15.10 0.30
N VAL A 197 -10.63 15.25 1.50
CA VAL A 197 -10.33 14.38 2.63
C VAL A 197 -11.38 13.28 2.70
N PHE A 198 -10.95 12.03 2.55
CA PHE A 198 -11.87 10.92 2.71
C PHE A 198 -12.24 10.74 4.19
N PRO A 199 -13.49 10.34 4.49
CA PRO A 199 -13.88 9.99 5.85
C PRO A 199 -12.89 8.97 6.41
N ASN A 200 -12.77 8.95 7.73
CA ASN A 200 -11.88 8.03 8.41
C ASN A 200 -12.33 6.61 8.08
N SER A 201 -11.72 6.03 7.06
CA SER A 201 -11.92 4.65 6.68
C SER A 201 -11.07 3.86 7.67
N GLY A 202 -11.45 3.91 8.96
CA GLY A 202 -10.79 3.26 10.08
C GLY A 202 -9.32 3.66 10.29
N THR A 203 -9.07 4.72 11.05
CA THR A 203 -8.03 4.62 12.10
C THR A 203 -8.70 4.08 13.36
N SER A 204 -9.23 2.86 13.27
CA SER A 204 -9.15 1.91 14.37
C SER A 204 -8.25 0.83 13.80
N ASP A 205 -7.08 0.61 14.39
CA ASP A 205 -6.20 -0.55 14.17
C ASP A 205 -6.68 -1.44 13.02
N LYS A 206 -6.38 -1.05 11.77
CA LYS A 206 -6.66 -1.93 10.65
C LYS A 206 -5.78 -3.13 10.87
N GLN A 207 -6.44 -4.16 11.35
CA GLN A 207 -5.93 -5.48 11.54
C GLN A 207 -5.58 -5.97 10.13
N THR A 208 -4.32 -5.78 9.72
CA THR A 208 -3.76 -6.23 8.44
C THR A 208 -2.75 -7.36 8.69
N GLY A 209 -2.51 -8.19 7.69
CA GLY A 209 -1.66 -9.37 7.81
C GLY A 209 -2.35 -10.54 8.52
N TRP A 210 -1.55 -11.46 9.05
CA TRP A 210 -2.02 -12.66 9.73
C TRP A 210 -2.64 -12.36 11.09
N ILE A 211 -3.89 -12.79 11.28
CA ILE A 211 -4.66 -12.52 12.48
C ILE A 211 -5.37 -13.77 12.93
N LYS A 212 -5.17 -14.12 14.20
CA LYS A 212 -5.82 -15.26 14.83
C LYS A 212 -7.08 -14.83 15.57
N LYS A 213 -8.23 -15.38 15.19
CA LYS A 213 -9.53 -15.18 15.87
C LYS A 213 -10.12 -16.54 16.21
N ASP A 214 -10.50 -16.75 17.48
CA ASP A 214 -11.16 -17.97 17.97
C ASP A 214 -10.50 -19.29 17.51
N SER A 215 -9.16 -19.32 17.54
CA SER A 215 -8.29 -20.43 17.10
C SER A 215 -8.07 -20.59 15.60
N SER A 216 -8.78 -19.85 14.75
CA SER A 216 -8.57 -19.83 13.30
C SER A 216 -7.67 -18.68 12.88
N TRP A 217 -6.84 -18.93 11.87
CA TRP A 217 -6.04 -17.89 11.21
C TRP A 217 -6.80 -17.31 10.03
N TYR A 218 -6.73 -16.00 9.90
CA TYR A 218 -7.23 -15.21 8.80
C TYR A 218 -6.08 -14.35 8.30
N PHE A 219 -6.12 -13.98 7.03
CA PHE A 219 -5.25 -12.94 6.53
C PHE A 219 -6.10 -11.75 6.14
N TYR A 220 -5.72 -10.56 6.60
CA TYR A 220 -6.39 -9.33 6.23
C TYR A 220 -5.49 -8.54 5.29
N ASP A 221 -6.04 -8.09 4.17
CA ASP A 221 -5.30 -7.28 3.22
C ASP A 221 -4.95 -5.90 3.80
N ALA A 222 -4.19 -5.10 3.04
CA ALA A 222 -3.82 -3.74 3.45
C ALA A 222 -5.03 -2.82 3.68
N ASN A 223 -6.21 -3.18 3.17
CA ASN A 223 -7.45 -2.44 3.35
C ASN A 223 -8.21 -2.86 4.61
N GLY A 224 -7.82 -3.97 5.26
CA GLY A 224 -8.50 -4.57 6.40
C GLY A 224 -9.64 -5.52 6.00
N LEU A 225 -9.63 -6.03 4.76
CA LEU A 225 -10.57 -7.02 4.26
C LEU A 225 -9.98 -8.43 4.39
N VAL A 226 -10.82 -9.40 4.74
CA VAL A 226 -10.40 -10.81 4.80
C VAL A 226 -10.02 -11.29 3.41
N TYR A 227 -8.79 -11.80 3.28
CA TYR A 227 -8.28 -12.43 2.09
C TYR A 227 -8.75 -13.88 2.00
N THR A 228 -9.10 -14.30 0.79
CA THR A 228 -9.63 -15.64 0.50
C THR A 228 -8.89 -16.25 -0.69
N GLY A 229 -8.74 -17.56 -0.73
CA GLY A 229 -8.00 -18.29 -1.76
C GLY A 229 -6.50 -18.37 -1.49
N TRP A 230 -5.72 -18.55 -2.56
CA TRP A 230 -4.26 -18.71 -2.46
C TRP A 230 -3.56 -17.39 -2.11
N LEU A 231 -2.83 -17.37 -1.01
CA LEU A 231 -2.02 -16.26 -0.54
C LEU A 231 -0.53 -16.62 -0.62
N SER A 232 0.26 -15.76 -1.23
CA SER A 232 1.73 -15.84 -1.16
C SER A 232 2.23 -14.82 -0.16
N ASP A 233 2.90 -15.27 0.91
CA ASP A 233 3.50 -14.44 1.95
C ASP A 233 4.90 -14.95 2.27
N ASN A 234 5.91 -14.07 2.15
CA ASN A 234 7.34 -14.40 2.38
C ASN A 234 7.85 -15.66 1.64
N ASN A 235 7.53 -15.79 0.34
CA ASN A 235 7.86 -16.94 -0.51
C ASN A 235 7.18 -18.27 -0.15
N ASP A 236 6.27 -18.27 0.83
CA ASP A 236 5.45 -19.42 1.18
C ASP A 236 4.01 -19.21 0.69
N TRP A 237 3.35 -20.31 0.30
CA TRP A 237 1.96 -20.29 -0.15
C TRP A 237 1.02 -20.80 0.93
N TYR A 238 -0.14 -20.18 1.05
CA TYR A 238 -1.20 -20.52 1.99
C TYR A 238 -2.53 -20.54 1.25
N TYR A 239 -3.52 -21.23 1.79
CA TYR A 239 -4.87 -21.21 1.24
C TYR A 239 -5.86 -20.81 2.31
N LEU A 240 -6.57 -19.71 2.07
CA LEU A 240 -7.66 -19.20 2.89
C LEU A 240 -8.97 -19.68 2.26
N ASP A 241 -9.86 -20.20 3.07
CA ASP A 241 -11.14 -20.72 2.63
C ASP A 241 -11.96 -19.65 1.88
N PRO A 242 -12.47 -19.92 0.66
CA PRO A 242 -13.21 -18.93 -0.13
C PRO A 242 -14.49 -18.38 0.51
N GLU A 243 -15.15 -19.18 1.36
CA GLU A 243 -16.43 -18.81 1.98
C GLU A 243 -16.23 -18.13 3.33
N THR A 244 -15.25 -18.62 4.10
CA THR A 244 -15.06 -18.22 5.50
C THR A 244 -13.80 -17.41 5.76
N GLY A 245 -12.83 -17.41 4.84
CA GLY A 245 -11.53 -16.75 4.99
C GLY A 245 -10.57 -17.41 5.99
N ILE A 246 -10.93 -18.60 6.49
CA ILE A 246 -10.12 -19.36 7.43
C ILE A 246 -8.97 -20.05 6.70
N MET A 247 -7.74 -19.90 7.21
CA MET A 247 -6.58 -20.63 6.73
C MET A 247 -6.77 -22.13 6.83
N ARG A 248 -6.63 -22.83 5.71
CA ARG A 248 -6.71 -24.28 5.62
C ARG A 248 -5.36 -24.91 5.96
N THR A 249 -5.43 -26.11 6.54
CA THR A 249 -4.29 -27.00 6.78
C THR A 249 -4.67 -28.41 6.34
N GLY A 250 -3.70 -29.26 6.06
CA GLY A 250 -3.90 -30.63 5.59
C GLY A 250 -4.15 -30.70 4.08
N PHE A 251 -4.74 -31.83 3.64
CA PHE A 251 -5.07 -32.03 2.23
C PHE A 251 -6.25 -31.15 1.80
N ILE A 252 -6.08 -30.45 0.69
CA ILE A 252 -7.14 -29.73 0.00
C ILE A 252 -7.18 -30.18 -1.46
N THR A 253 -8.37 -30.28 -2.04
CA THR A 253 -8.54 -30.59 -3.47
C THR A 253 -9.26 -29.43 -4.14
N LEU A 254 -8.61 -28.83 -5.13
CA LEU A 254 -9.09 -27.67 -5.86
C LEU A 254 -8.97 -27.98 -7.35
N GLU A 255 -10.08 -27.89 -8.09
CA GLU A 255 -10.10 -28.08 -9.55
C GLU A 255 -9.39 -29.36 -10.02
N GLY A 256 -9.52 -30.45 -9.26
CA GLY A 256 -8.91 -31.76 -9.58
C GLY A 256 -7.45 -31.92 -9.17
N ASN A 257 -6.82 -30.88 -8.60
CA ASN A 257 -5.47 -30.94 -8.04
C ASN A 257 -5.52 -31.06 -6.51
N THR A 258 -4.72 -31.95 -5.95
CA THR A 258 -4.59 -32.12 -4.50
C THR A 258 -3.31 -31.45 -4.00
N TYR A 259 -3.45 -30.57 -3.01
CA TYR A 259 -2.37 -29.87 -2.34
C TYR A 259 -2.33 -30.28 -0.88
N TYR A 260 -1.15 -30.22 -0.27
CA TYR A 260 -0.99 -30.42 1.17
C TYR A 260 -0.49 -29.13 1.81
N LEU A 261 -1.28 -28.60 2.74
CA LEU A 261 -0.90 -27.46 3.57
C LEU A 261 -0.40 -27.95 4.92
N GLN A 262 0.77 -27.49 5.33
CA GLN A 262 1.40 -27.86 6.59
C GLN A 262 0.62 -27.28 7.78
N LYS A 263 1.00 -27.66 9.01
CA LYS A 263 0.31 -27.25 10.24
C LYS A 263 0.33 -25.73 10.46
N ASP A 264 1.34 -25.06 9.94
CA ASP A 264 1.46 -23.60 9.94
C ASP A 264 0.82 -22.94 8.71
N GLY A 265 0.12 -23.72 7.87
CA GLY A 265 -0.60 -23.25 6.68
C GLY A 265 0.22 -23.25 5.39
N ARG A 266 1.53 -23.48 5.47
CA ARG A 266 2.41 -23.41 4.29
C ARG A 266 2.22 -24.59 3.36
N MET A 267 2.06 -24.32 2.08
CA MET A 267 1.98 -25.33 1.04
C MET A 267 3.29 -26.09 0.97
N LEU A 268 3.19 -27.41 0.99
CA LEU A 268 4.32 -28.27 0.79
C LEU A 268 4.75 -28.23 -0.69
N THR A 269 5.99 -27.82 -0.94
CA THR A 269 6.61 -27.77 -2.28
C THR A 269 7.68 -28.84 -2.49
N SER A 270 8.07 -29.54 -1.43
CA SER A 270 9.06 -30.63 -1.46
C SER A 270 8.42 -31.99 -1.22
N SER A 271 9.13 -33.07 -1.57
CA SER A 271 8.64 -34.43 -1.37
C SER A 271 8.45 -34.73 0.13
N LYS A 272 7.34 -35.39 0.46
CA LYS A 272 7.04 -35.86 1.81
C LYS A 272 6.36 -37.21 1.76
N THR A 273 6.79 -38.12 2.62
CA THR A 273 6.15 -39.43 2.81
C THR A 273 5.16 -39.34 3.96
N PHE A 274 3.93 -39.77 3.71
CA PHE A 274 2.89 -39.89 4.73
C PHE A 274 2.75 -41.36 5.12
N ILE A 275 3.02 -41.69 6.38
CA ILE A 275 2.97 -43.06 6.90
C ILE A 275 1.75 -43.15 7.83
N PRO A 276 0.71 -43.92 7.47
CA PRO A 276 -0.42 -44.14 8.37
C PRO A 276 -0.02 -45.01 9.56
N ASP A 277 -0.69 -44.80 10.69
CA ASP A 277 -0.64 -45.75 11.81
C ASP A 277 -1.42 -47.04 11.49
N GLU A 278 -1.44 -47.98 12.45
CA GLU A 278 -2.13 -49.27 12.34
C GLU A 278 -3.64 -49.15 12.06
N ASN A 279 -4.24 -47.97 12.29
CA ASN A 279 -5.65 -47.68 12.04
C ASN A 279 -5.87 -46.84 10.76
N GLY A 280 -4.81 -46.60 9.97
CA GLY A 280 -4.89 -45.82 8.74
C GLY A 280 -4.79 -44.30 8.94
N VAL A 281 -4.50 -43.81 10.16
CA VAL A 281 -4.48 -42.37 10.46
C VAL A 281 -3.15 -41.76 10.02
N LEU A 282 -3.22 -40.74 9.17
CA LEU A 282 -2.07 -39.90 8.80
C LEU A 282 -1.94 -38.77 9.83
N ARG A 283 -0.83 -38.75 10.59
CA ARG A 283 -0.52 -37.71 11.59
C ARG A 283 0.52 -36.70 11.08
#